data_AF-A0A6T9YYR6-F1
#
_entry.id   AF-A0A6T9YYR6-F1
#
_cell.length_a   1.000
_cell.length_b   1.000
_cell.length_c   1.000
_cell.angle_alpha   90.00
_cell.angle_beta   90.00
_cell.angle_gamma   90.00
#
_symmetry.space_group_name_H-M   'P 1'
#
loop_
_entity.id
_entity.type
_entity.pdbx_description
1 polymer ?
#
loop_
_entity_poly.entity_id
_entity_poly.type
_entity_poly.pdbx_seq_one_letter_code
_entity_poly.pdbx_strand_id
1 'polypeptide(L)'
;RSPMACFVQARSALVQGKGGLSIAQQRVYRACRTPQTAVRCSSRAPDSGHSVDSQRNITRNVLGTPLSLCSSDPLTGWNRDGFCCTEVADFGQHCVCASLTKSFLDYTKSQGNDLSTPRGSFPGLKPGDKWCLCTSRWKQAHAAGCAPEVVLSATHEKALDLIALEVLREFAIDE
;
A
#
# COMPACT_ATOMS: atom_id res chain seq x y z
N ARG A 1 -15.85 -29.45 -12.14
CA ARG A 1 -16.28 -28.09 -11.69
C ARG A 1 -15.29 -27.09 -12.27
N SER A 2 -15.65 -26.43 -13.36
CA SER A 2 -14.80 -25.49 -14.10
C SER A 2 -14.60 -24.18 -13.33
N PRO A 3 -13.43 -23.53 -13.40
CA PRO A 3 -13.29 -22.17 -12.90
C PRO A 3 -13.83 -21.19 -13.93
N MET A 4 -14.74 -20.33 -13.48
CA MET A 4 -15.28 -19.22 -14.25
C MET A 4 -14.17 -18.22 -14.60
N ALA A 5 -14.01 -17.98 -15.90
CA ALA A 5 -13.15 -16.94 -16.43
C ALA A 5 -13.78 -15.56 -16.17
N CYS A 6 -13.04 -14.68 -15.53
CA CYS A 6 -13.39 -13.28 -15.32
C CYS A 6 -13.28 -12.55 -16.68
N PHE A 7 -14.41 -12.34 -17.35
CA PHE A 7 -14.46 -11.57 -18.61
C PHE A 7 -14.50 -10.07 -18.30
N VAL A 8 -13.39 -9.38 -18.60
CA VAL A 8 -13.31 -7.91 -18.57
C VAL A 8 -13.80 -7.37 -19.90
N GLN A 9 -14.99 -6.77 -19.93
CA GLN A 9 -15.45 -5.97 -21.07
C GLN A 9 -14.88 -4.54 -20.97
N ALA A 10 -13.92 -4.23 -21.82
CA ALA A 10 -13.43 -2.87 -22.05
C ALA A 10 -14.36 -2.14 -23.05
N ARG A 11 -14.85 -0.95 -22.70
CA ARG A 11 -15.45 0.00 -23.65
C ARG A 11 -14.55 1.21 -23.81
N SER A 12 -14.09 1.41 -25.04
CA SER A 12 -13.34 2.58 -25.51
C SER A 12 -14.22 3.83 -25.53
N ALA A 13 -13.66 4.97 -25.13
CA ALA A 13 -14.12 6.29 -25.53
C ALA A 13 -12.91 7.13 -25.94
N LEU A 14 -12.86 7.47 -27.24
CA LEU A 14 -11.94 8.42 -27.85
C LEU A 14 -12.47 9.84 -27.62
N VAL A 15 -11.62 10.74 -27.12
CA VAL A 15 -11.80 12.19 -27.30
C VAL A 15 -10.44 12.81 -27.65
N GLN A 16 -10.39 13.43 -28.83
CA GLN A 16 -9.29 14.25 -29.31
C GLN A 16 -9.46 15.69 -28.80
N GLY A 17 -8.36 16.34 -28.43
CA GLY A 17 -8.33 17.77 -28.14
C GLY A 17 -6.91 18.34 -28.23
N LYS A 18 -6.60 19.02 -29.34
CA LYS A 18 -5.37 19.77 -29.57
C LYS A 18 -5.50 21.17 -28.95
N GLY A 19 -4.40 21.70 -28.40
CA GLY A 19 -4.27 23.13 -28.07
C GLY A 19 -3.01 23.39 -27.25
N GLY A 20 -1.94 23.82 -27.92
CA GLY A 20 -0.68 24.23 -27.28
C GLY A 20 -0.60 25.75 -27.05
N LEU A 21 0.29 26.14 -26.13
CA LEU A 21 0.99 27.42 -25.88
C LEU A 21 1.54 27.29 -24.44
N SER A 22 2.72 27.74 -24.01
CA SER A 22 3.78 28.59 -24.55
C SER A 22 5.01 28.38 -23.63
N ILE A 23 6.21 28.52 -24.18
CA ILE A 23 7.49 28.48 -23.47
C ILE A 23 7.69 29.82 -22.73
N ALA A 24 7.85 29.79 -21.41
CA ALA A 24 8.45 30.91 -20.68
C ALA A 24 9.14 30.44 -19.38
N GLN A 25 10.47 30.49 -19.45
CA GLN A 25 11.40 30.95 -18.42
C GLN A 25 11.82 30.01 -17.29
N GLN A 26 13.15 29.78 -17.31
CA GLN A 26 13.97 29.06 -16.36
C GLN A 26 14.50 30.02 -15.28
N ARG A 27 14.96 29.40 -14.18
CA ARG A 27 15.98 29.84 -13.19
C ARG A 27 15.47 30.78 -12.07
N VAL A 28 15.89 30.71 -10.80
CA VAL A 28 16.86 29.89 -10.05
C VAL A 28 16.67 30.23 -8.53
N TYR A 29 16.67 29.19 -7.68
CA TYR A 29 17.11 29.08 -6.28
C TYR A 29 16.80 30.15 -5.20
N ARG A 30 16.25 29.68 -4.05
CA ARG A 30 16.87 29.64 -2.69
C ARG A 30 15.87 29.01 -1.70
N ALA A 31 16.11 27.79 -1.20
CA ALA A 31 16.76 27.48 0.07
C ALA A 31 15.96 27.87 1.33
N CYS A 32 15.21 26.92 1.89
CA CYS A 32 14.97 26.83 3.33
C CYS A 32 15.33 25.41 3.79
N ARG A 33 16.38 25.34 4.60
CA ARG A 33 16.85 24.16 5.32
C ARG A 33 15.96 23.96 6.55
N THR A 34 15.43 22.76 6.76
CA THR A 34 15.24 22.18 8.09
C THR A 34 15.44 20.67 8.00
N PRO A 35 16.29 20.06 8.86
CA PRO A 35 16.38 18.61 9.00
C PRO A 35 15.63 18.20 10.27
N GLN A 36 14.50 17.48 10.15
CA GLN A 36 13.77 16.83 11.25
C GLN A 36 12.60 16.09 10.59
N THR A 37 12.35 14.78 10.68
CA THR A 37 12.92 13.67 11.44
C THR A 37 12.50 12.39 10.70
N ALA A 38 13.44 11.54 10.28
CA ALA A 38 13.11 10.19 9.87
C ALA A 38 12.72 9.39 11.12
N VAL A 39 11.47 8.95 11.21
CA VAL A 39 10.98 8.14 12.33
C VAL A 39 11.50 6.72 12.16
N ARG A 40 12.45 6.33 13.02
CA ARG A 40 13.08 5.02 13.02
C ARG A 40 12.28 4.09 13.93
N CYS A 41 11.76 2.98 13.40
CA CYS A 41 11.21 1.90 14.22
C CYS A 41 12.34 1.32 15.11
N SER A 42 12.25 1.55 16.42
CA SER A 42 13.21 1.04 17.39
C SER A 42 12.59 -0.09 18.20
N SER A 43 13.05 -1.31 17.97
CA SER A 43 12.79 -2.48 18.82
C SER A 43 13.64 -2.37 20.09
N ARG A 44 13.01 -2.07 21.24
CA ARG A 44 13.58 -2.36 22.58
C ARG A 44 12.48 -2.40 23.65
N ALA A 45 12.58 -3.38 24.54
CA ALA A 45 11.66 -3.67 25.65
C ALA A 45 11.71 -2.59 26.75
N PRO A 46 10.64 -2.43 27.59
CA PRO A 46 10.57 -1.34 28.55
C PRO A 46 11.26 -1.69 29.87
N ASP A 47 12.10 -0.77 30.35
CA ASP A 47 12.51 -0.67 31.75
C ASP A 47 11.62 0.37 32.46
N SER A 48 11.42 0.14 33.74
CA SER A 48 10.45 0.73 34.65
C SER A 48 10.64 2.23 34.96
N GLY A 49 9.51 2.94 35.03
CA GLY A 49 9.30 4.12 35.88
C GLY A 49 9.88 5.46 35.39
N HIS A 50 9.02 6.28 34.75
CA HIS A 50 8.80 7.72 35.01
C HIS A 50 7.86 8.28 33.93
N SER A 51 6.73 8.88 34.37
CA SER A 51 5.67 9.42 33.52
C SER A 51 6.11 10.68 32.80
N VAL A 52 6.63 10.52 31.59
CA VAL A 52 6.61 11.58 30.58
C VAL A 52 5.60 11.12 29.54
N ASP A 53 4.46 11.81 29.45
CA ASP A 53 3.52 11.69 28.34
C ASP A 53 4.18 12.27 27.07
N SER A 54 5.23 11.60 26.63
CA SER A 54 5.72 11.71 25.26
C SER A 54 4.72 10.90 24.45
N GLN A 55 3.75 11.59 23.85
CA GLN A 55 2.90 11.05 22.80
C GLN A 55 3.81 10.51 21.69
N ARG A 56 4.25 9.26 21.84
CA ARG A 56 4.80 8.48 20.74
C ARG A 56 3.63 8.36 19.78
N ASN A 57 3.77 8.96 18.61
CA ASN A 57 2.81 8.78 17.52
C ASN A 57 2.94 7.33 17.06
N ILE A 58 2.25 6.42 17.75
CA ILE A 58 2.21 5.00 17.41
C ILE A 58 1.35 4.90 16.16
N THR A 59 1.95 4.48 15.05
CA THR A 59 1.21 4.17 13.83
C THR A 59 0.19 3.08 14.12
N ARG A 60 -1.08 3.33 13.75
CA ARG A 60 -2.19 2.43 14.04
C ARG A 60 -2.63 1.66 12.82
N ASN A 61 -3.09 0.44 13.06
CA ASN A 61 -3.82 -0.34 12.07
C ASN A 61 -5.30 0.04 12.03
N VAL A 62 -6.05 -0.56 11.10
CA VAL A 62 -7.49 -0.33 10.91
C VAL A 62 -8.36 -0.76 12.10
N LEU A 63 -7.80 -1.50 13.06
CA LEU A 63 -8.47 -1.90 14.31
C LEU A 63 -8.19 -0.92 15.46
N GLY A 64 -7.40 0.13 15.22
CA GLY A 64 -7.01 1.13 16.22
C GLY A 64 -5.89 0.67 17.16
N THR A 65 -5.30 -0.50 16.94
CA THR A 65 -4.16 -1.03 17.71
C THR A 65 -2.83 -0.71 17.00
N PRO A 66 -1.66 -0.90 17.64
CA PRO A 66 -0.37 -0.66 17.00
C PRO A 66 -0.19 -1.48 15.71
N LEU A 67 0.38 -0.86 14.67
CA LEU A 67 0.59 -1.50 13.37
C LEU A 67 1.59 -2.66 13.45
N SER A 68 1.16 -3.86 13.03
CA SER A 68 1.98 -5.07 12.96
C SER A 68 2.85 -5.12 11.70
N LEU A 69 3.90 -5.95 11.75
CA LEU A 69 4.74 -6.25 10.58
C LEU A 69 3.90 -6.96 9.50
N CYS A 70 3.99 -6.49 8.25
CA CYS A 70 3.35 -7.15 7.11
C CYS A 70 4.23 -8.28 6.54
N SER A 71 5.48 -7.96 6.20
CA SER A 71 6.44 -8.94 5.69
C SER A 71 7.89 -8.46 5.82
N SER A 72 8.78 -9.32 6.30
CA SER A 72 10.23 -9.10 6.27
C SER A 72 10.94 -9.84 5.12
N ASP A 73 10.29 -10.85 4.54
CA ASP A 73 10.82 -11.63 3.42
C ASP A 73 9.64 -12.17 2.57
N PRO A 74 9.37 -11.61 1.38
CA PRO A 74 10.08 -10.48 0.77
C PRO A 74 9.84 -9.17 1.54
N LEU A 75 10.88 -8.34 1.65
CA LEU A 75 10.82 -7.06 2.39
C LEU A 75 9.86 -6.08 1.69
N THR A 76 8.78 -5.73 2.38
CA THR A 76 7.69 -4.89 1.85
C THR A 76 7.65 -3.48 2.46
N GLY A 77 6.60 -2.73 2.17
CA GLY A 77 6.37 -1.37 2.65
C GLY A 77 6.95 -0.32 1.72
N TRP A 78 6.32 0.85 1.64
CA TRP A 78 6.82 2.00 0.87
C TRP A 78 8.26 2.33 1.26
N ASN A 79 8.53 2.36 2.57
CA ASN A 79 9.84 2.64 3.15
C ASN A 79 10.81 1.44 3.16
N ARG A 80 10.38 0.27 2.67
CA ARG A 80 11.14 -1.00 2.74
C ARG A 80 11.58 -1.35 4.17
N ASP A 81 10.66 -1.21 5.12
CA ASP A 81 10.83 -1.54 6.53
C ASP A 81 9.95 -2.73 6.99
N GLY A 82 9.15 -3.28 6.08
CA GLY A 82 8.24 -4.40 6.32
C GLY A 82 6.85 -4.02 6.85
N PHE A 83 6.59 -2.73 7.08
CA PHE A 83 5.30 -2.22 7.58
C PHE A 83 4.55 -1.49 6.47
N CYS A 84 3.21 -1.50 6.52
CA CYS A 84 2.39 -0.74 5.57
C CYS A 84 2.20 0.72 6.00
N CYS A 85 3.31 1.32 6.43
CA CYS A 85 3.42 2.74 6.74
C CYS A 85 3.39 3.57 5.44
N THR A 86 2.74 4.73 5.51
CA THR A 86 2.65 5.68 4.39
C THR A 86 3.08 7.07 4.83
N GLU A 87 3.61 7.84 3.88
CA GLU A 87 3.99 9.23 4.07
C GLU A 87 3.27 10.13 3.06
N VAL A 88 3.42 11.45 3.18
CA VAL A 88 2.82 12.41 2.23
C VAL A 88 3.33 12.19 0.80
N ALA A 89 4.57 11.70 0.66
CA ALA A 89 5.17 11.39 -0.64
C ALA A 89 4.66 10.08 -1.27
N ASP A 90 4.00 9.21 -0.50
CA ASP A 90 3.43 7.97 -1.01
C ASP A 90 2.05 8.22 -1.59
N PHE A 91 2.02 8.68 -2.84
CA PHE A 91 0.77 8.88 -3.59
C PHE A 91 -0.03 7.60 -3.82
N GLY A 92 0.64 6.44 -3.73
CA GLY A 92 -0.01 5.13 -3.85
C GLY A 92 -0.76 4.72 -2.60
N GLN A 93 -0.43 5.31 -1.44
CA GLN A 93 -0.87 4.90 -0.11
C GLN A 93 -0.73 3.39 0.05
N HIS A 94 0.50 2.89 0.22
CA HIS A 94 0.79 1.47 0.41
C HIS A 94 0.39 1.00 1.82
N CYS A 95 -0.90 1.10 2.13
CA CYS A 95 -1.46 0.90 3.47
C CYS A 95 -2.09 -0.48 3.70
N VAL A 96 -2.41 -1.23 2.64
CA VAL A 96 -3.12 -2.51 2.76
C VAL A 96 -2.13 -3.67 2.75
N CYS A 97 -1.97 -4.36 3.88
CA CYS A 97 -1.21 -5.61 3.91
C CYS A 97 -2.07 -6.74 3.38
N ALA A 98 -1.69 -7.33 2.25
CA ALA A 98 -2.44 -8.41 1.62
C ALA A 98 -1.61 -9.67 1.42
N SER A 99 -2.26 -10.83 1.59
CA SER A 99 -1.73 -12.14 1.20
C SER A 99 -2.05 -12.40 -0.27
N LEU A 100 -1.03 -12.34 -1.12
CA LEU A 100 -1.25 -12.28 -2.56
C LEU A 100 -1.80 -13.60 -3.10
N THR A 101 -2.75 -13.50 -4.02
CA THR A 101 -3.33 -14.66 -4.71
C THR A 101 -2.91 -14.66 -6.17
N LYS A 102 -2.98 -15.83 -6.83
CA LYS A 102 -2.70 -15.92 -8.27
C LYS A 102 -3.66 -15.05 -9.08
N SER A 103 -4.95 -15.05 -8.74
CA SER A 103 -5.97 -14.24 -9.43
C SER A 103 -5.67 -12.74 -9.31
N PHE A 104 -5.27 -12.27 -8.13
CA PHE A 104 -4.86 -10.89 -7.94
C PHE A 104 -3.61 -10.54 -8.77
N LEU A 105 -2.58 -11.38 -8.74
CA LEU A 105 -1.33 -11.14 -9.48
C LEU A 105 -1.56 -11.08 -11.00
N ASP A 106 -2.37 -11.99 -11.53
CA ASP A 106 -2.75 -12.00 -12.95
C ASP A 106 -3.58 -10.75 -13.30
N TYR A 107 -4.56 -10.41 -12.45
CA TYR A 107 -5.40 -9.22 -12.61
C TYR A 107 -4.59 -7.93 -12.60
N THR A 108 -3.80 -7.70 -11.55
CA THR A 108 -3.07 -6.44 -11.34
C THR A 108 -2.01 -6.23 -12.44
N LYS A 109 -1.41 -7.32 -12.93
CA LYS A 109 -0.55 -7.32 -14.12
C LYS A 109 -1.30 -6.88 -15.38
N SER A 110 -2.51 -7.38 -15.61
CA SER A 110 -3.36 -6.94 -16.74
C SER A 110 -3.75 -5.45 -16.67
N GLN A 111 -3.77 -4.88 -15.45
CA GLN A 111 -4.05 -3.47 -15.19
C GLN A 111 -2.78 -2.58 -15.22
N GLY A 112 -1.67 -3.11 -15.74
CA GLY A 112 -0.39 -2.40 -15.87
C GLY A 112 0.44 -2.33 -14.58
N ASN A 113 0.06 -3.05 -13.53
CA ASN A 113 0.81 -3.13 -12.27
C ASN A 113 1.41 -4.54 -12.12
N ASP A 114 2.51 -4.80 -12.81
CA ASP A 114 3.16 -6.11 -12.80
C ASP A 114 4.00 -6.32 -11.53
N LEU A 115 3.43 -7.03 -10.56
CA LEU A 115 4.08 -7.39 -9.30
C LEU A 115 4.77 -8.77 -9.34
N SER A 116 4.60 -9.56 -10.40
CA SER A 116 5.11 -10.94 -10.45
C SER A 116 6.46 -11.06 -11.16
N THR A 117 6.78 -10.18 -12.11
CA THR A 117 8.07 -10.23 -12.82
C THR A 117 9.20 -9.63 -11.95
N PRO A 118 10.28 -10.37 -11.67
CA PRO A 118 11.45 -9.84 -10.97
C PRO A 118 12.14 -8.72 -11.77
N ARG A 119 12.56 -7.64 -11.10
CA ARG A 119 13.20 -6.47 -11.75
C ARG A 119 14.22 -5.80 -10.81
N GLY A 120 15.50 -5.89 -11.14
CA GLY A 120 16.56 -5.30 -10.32
C GLY A 120 16.53 -5.86 -8.90
N SER A 121 16.28 -5.01 -7.91
CA SER A 121 16.13 -5.39 -6.50
C SER A 121 14.72 -5.87 -6.11
N PHE A 122 13.74 -5.75 -7.00
CA PHE A 122 12.40 -6.27 -6.76
C PHE A 122 12.35 -7.78 -7.07
N PRO A 123 12.03 -8.65 -6.10
CA PRO A 123 12.16 -10.10 -6.24
C PRO A 123 11.13 -10.73 -7.20
N GLY A 124 10.02 -10.03 -7.49
CA GLY A 124 8.85 -10.62 -8.14
C GLY A 124 8.07 -11.48 -7.15
N LEU A 125 6.80 -11.15 -6.97
CA LEU A 125 5.94 -11.73 -5.94
C LEU A 125 5.20 -12.97 -6.44
N LYS A 126 4.90 -13.88 -5.51
CA LYS A 126 4.22 -15.15 -5.73
C LYS A 126 2.95 -15.22 -4.88
N PRO A 127 2.02 -16.13 -5.23
CA PRO A 127 0.89 -16.42 -4.35
C PRO A 127 1.38 -16.86 -2.95
N GLY A 128 0.77 -16.32 -1.90
CA GLY A 128 1.14 -16.52 -0.51
C GLY A 128 2.09 -15.46 0.06
N ASP A 129 2.78 -14.68 -0.77
CA ASP A 129 3.60 -13.57 -0.28
C ASP A 129 2.70 -12.50 0.37
N LYS A 130 3.16 -11.92 1.48
CA LYS A 130 2.52 -10.75 2.07
C LYS A 130 3.15 -9.48 1.52
N TRP A 131 2.32 -8.53 1.10
CA TRP A 131 2.80 -7.29 0.51
C TRP A 131 1.90 -6.09 0.82
N CYS A 132 2.52 -4.93 1.07
CA CYS A 132 1.82 -3.66 1.19
C CYS A 132 1.40 -3.15 -0.19
N LEU A 133 0.10 -3.22 -0.47
CA LEU A 133 -0.51 -2.76 -1.71
C LEU A 133 -0.96 -1.31 -1.59
N CYS A 134 -0.89 -0.57 -2.71
CA CYS A 134 -1.60 0.69 -2.85
C CYS A 134 -3.09 0.47 -2.53
N THR A 135 -3.66 1.27 -1.64
CA THR A 135 -5.07 1.19 -1.24
C THR A 135 -6.01 1.22 -2.44
N SER A 136 -5.71 2.08 -3.42
CA SER A 136 -6.48 2.20 -4.66
C SER A 136 -6.42 0.93 -5.52
N ARG A 137 -5.28 0.21 -5.56
CA ARG A 137 -5.14 -1.04 -6.32
C ARG A 137 -5.86 -2.20 -5.68
N TRP A 138 -5.84 -2.29 -4.35
CA TRP A 138 -6.65 -3.28 -3.65
C TRP A 138 -8.15 -3.03 -3.90
N LYS A 139 -8.60 -1.78 -3.78
CA LYS A 139 -10.00 -1.40 -4.06
C LYS A 139 -10.42 -1.70 -5.51
N GLN A 140 -9.52 -1.47 -6.47
CA GLN A 140 -9.76 -1.82 -7.87
C GLN A 140 -9.96 -3.33 -8.06
N ALA A 141 -9.12 -4.15 -7.42
CA ALA A 141 -9.22 -5.60 -7.46
C ALA A 141 -10.49 -6.11 -6.76
N HIS A 142 -10.90 -5.47 -5.66
CA HIS A 142 -12.16 -5.77 -4.98
C HIS A 142 -13.36 -5.58 -5.90
N ALA A 143 -13.44 -4.43 -6.60
CA ALA A 143 -14.50 -4.17 -7.57
C ALA A 143 -14.51 -5.16 -8.76
N ALA A 144 -13.36 -5.78 -9.06
CA ALA A 144 -13.22 -6.80 -10.10
C ALA A 144 -13.38 -8.24 -9.59
N GLY A 145 -13.73 -8.45 -8.32
CA GLY A 145 -13.86 -9.80 -7.72
C GLY A 145 -12.53 -10.56 -7.62
N CYS A 146 -11.41 -9.86 -7.63
CA CYS A 146 -10.05 -10.39 -7.62
C CYS A 146 -9.23 -9.89 -6.42
N ALA A 147 -9.87 -9.34 -5.38
CA ALA A 147 -9.17 -8.86 -4.20
C ALA A 147 -8.48 -10.02 -3.45
N PRO A 148 -7.21 -9.84 -3.04
CA PRO A 148 -6.54 -10.76 -2.14
C PRO A 148 -7.00 -10.57 -0.70
N GLU A 149 -6.80 -11.61 0.11
CA GLU A 149 -7.03 -11.58 1.57
C GLU A 149 -6.16 -10.51 2.25
N VAL A 150 -6.65 -9.96 3.35
CA VAL A 150 -6.06 -8.82 4.07
C VAL A 150 -5.63 -9.22 5.47
N VAL A 151 -4.48 -8.71 5.91
CA VAL A 151 -4.04 -8.77 7.30
C VAL A 151 -4.43 -7.45 7.98
N LEU A 152 -5.51 -7.43 8.74
CA LEU A 152 -6.06 -6.24 9.41
C LEU A 152 -5.06 -5.65 10.40
N SER A 153 -4.40 -6.48 11.22
CA SER A 153 -3.43 -5.99 12.21
C SER A 153 -2.21 -5.29 11.60
N ALA A 154 -1.89 -5.60 10.34
CA ALA A 154 -0.79 -5.02 9.57
C ALA A 154 -1.25 -4.02 8.48
N THR A 155 -2.55 -3.71 8.41
CA THR A 155 -3.13 -2.74 7.47
C THR A 155 -3.33 -1.41 8.17
N HIS A 156 -2.72 -0.35 7.64
CA HIS A 156 -2.70 0.97 8.27
C HIS A 156 -4.09 1.63 8.23
N GLU A 157 -4.44 2.37 9.29
CA GLU A 157 -5.72 3.09 9.42
C GLU A 157 -6.08 4.00 8.21
N LYS A 158 -5.11 4.54 7.48
CA LYS A 158 -5.33 5.36 6.28
C LYS A 158 -5.94 4.59 5.10
N ALA A 159 -5.93 3.26 5.14
CA ALA A 159 -6.71 2.46 4.19
C ALA A 159 -8.21 2.81 4.27
N LEU A 160 -8.69 3.23 5.45
CA LEU A 160 -10.08 3.60 5.71
C LEU A 160 -10.53 4.87 4.98
N ASP A 161 -9.59 5.69 4.50
CA ASP A 161 -9.91 6.86 3.67
C ASP A 161 -10.57 6.46 2.34
N LEU A 162 -10.31 5.24 1.86
CA LEU A 162 -10.81 4.74 0.58
C LEU A 162 -11.66 3.47 0.67
N ILE A 163 -11.48 2.64 1.70
CA ILE A 163 -12.14 1.33 1.84
C ILE A 163 -12.76 1.23 3.23
N ALA A 164 -14.06 0.97 3.32
CA ALA A 164 -14.72 0.78 4.60
C ALA A 164 -14.15 -0.42 5.38
N LEU A 165 -14.12 -0.35 6.72
CA LEU A 165 -13.58 -1.40 7.56
C LEU A 165 -14.31 -2.74 7.36
N GLU A 166 -15.63 -2.68 7.15
CA GLU A 166 -16.49 -3.83 6.92
C GLU A 166 -16.05 -4.60 5.68
N VAL A 167 -15.70 -3.89 4.60
CA VAL A 167 -15.19 -4.49 3.36
C VAL A 167 -13.84 -5.16 3.58
N LEU A 168 -12.95 -4.55 4.39
CA LEU A 168 -11.67 -5.19 4.72
C LEU A 168 -11.87 -6.45 5.58
N ARG A 169 -12.84 -6.43 6.51
CA ARG A 169 -13.17 -7.58 7.37
C ARG A 169 -13.69 -8.79 6.59
N GLU A 170 -14.42 -8.58 5.50
CA GLU A 170 -14.89 -9.67 4.62
C GLU A 170 -13.73 -10.48 3.99
N PHE A 171 -12.54 -9.89 3.91
CA PHE A 171 -11.34 -10.50 3.33
C PHE A 171 -10.26 -10.78 4.38
N ALA A 172 -10.56 -10.62 5.67
CA ALA A 172 -9.57 -10.70 6.72
C ALA A 172 -9.09 -12.14 6.99
N ILE A 173 -7.79 -12.30 7.24
CA ILE A 173 -7.19 -13.57 7.71
C ILE A 173 -6.81 -13.53 9.19
N ASP A 174 -6.90 -12.36 9.83
CA ASP A 174 -6.67 -12.10 11.25
C ASP A 174 -7.75 -11.16 11.82
N GLU A 175 -7.96 -11.24 13.14
CA GLU A 175 -8.98 -10.47 13.89
C GLU A 175 -8.38 -9.58 14.98
#